data_AF-H9FJW6-F1
#
_entry.id   AF-H9FJW6-F1
#
_cell.length_a   1.000
_cell.length_b   1.000
_cell.length_c   1.000
_cell.angle_alpha   90.00
_cell.angle_beta   90.00
_cell.angle_gamma   90.00
#
_symmetry.space_group_name_H-M   'P 1'
#
loop_
_entity.id
_entity.type
_entity.pdbx_description
1 polymer ?
#
loop_
_entity_poly.entity_id
_entity_poly.type
_entity_poly.pdbx_seq_one_letter_code
_entity_poly.pdbx_strand_id
1 'polypeptide(L)' 'EKGPDPLQYMRADQAAGGLRQHDAEVDATLKSLNNQIESIRSPEGSRKNPARTCRDLKLCHPEWKSGDYWIDPNQ' A
#
# COMPACT_ATOMS: atom_id res chain seq x y z
N GLU A 1 -0.46 -2.12 56.18
CA GLU A 1 -0.75 -2.59 54.82
C GLU A 1 -0.90 -1.40 53.89
N LYS A 2 -0.14 -1.36 52.79
CA LYS A 2 -0.27 -0.30 51.78
C LYS A 2 -1.33 -0.78 50.79
N GLY A 3 -2.52 -0.17 50.82
CA GLY A 3 -3.62 -0.52 49.93
C GLY A 3 -3.23 -0.39 48.45
N PRO A 4 -3.90 -1.12 47.55
CA PRO A 4 -3.57 -1.12 46.13
C PRO A 4 -3.69 0.30 45.55
N ASP A 5 -2.67 0.70 44.77
CA ASP A 5 -2.61 2.01 44.14
C ASP A 5 -3.76 2.14 43.11
N PRO A 6 -4.69 3.11 43.28
CA PRO A 6 -5.82 3.29 42.39
C PRO A 6 -5.41 3.61 40.94
N LEU A 7 -4.16 3.98 40.65
CA LEU A 7 -3.73 4.39 39.32
C LEU A 7 -3.10 3.25 38.49
N GLN A 8 -2.97 2.04 39.05
CA GLN A 8 -2.36 0.91 38.32
C GLN A 8 -3.19 0.43 37.12
N TYR A 9 -4.53 0.56 37.16
CA TYR A 9 -5.40 0.07 36.08
C TYR A 9 -5.35 0.94 34.81
N MET A 10 -5.05 2.25 34.95
CA MET A 10 -5.04 3.21 33.82
C MET A 10 -3.74 3.18 33.01
N ARG A 11 -2.68 2.52 33.51
CA ARG A 11 -1.33 2.62 32.95
C ARG A 11 -1.03 1.54 31.90
N ALA A 12 -1.67 0.38 31.98
CA ALA A 12 -1.41 -0.74 31.07
C ALA A 12 -1.99 -0.49 29.65
N ASP A 13 -3.15 0.15 29.55
CA ASP A 13 -3.87 0.30 28.26
C ASP A 13 -3.38 1.48 27.41
N GLN A 14 -2.75 2.50 28.01
CA GLN A 14 -2.27 3.69 27.27
C GLN A 14 -1.04 3.40 26.40
N ALA A 15 -0.14 2.50 26.84
CA ALA A 15 1.03 2.13 26.05
C ALA A 15 0.66 1.21 24.86
N ALA A 16 -0.31 0.32 25.06
CA ALA A 16 -0.76 -0.60 24.02
C ALA A 16 -1.46 0.14 22.86
N GLY A 17 -2.28 1.16 23.15
CA GLY A 17 -2.99 1.92 22.13
C GLY A 17 -2.07 2.64 21.13
N GLY A 18 -1.00 3.27 21.63
CA GLY A 18 -0.03 3.97 20.78
C GLY A 18 0.81 3.03 19.89
N LEU A 19 1.17 1.86 20.39
CA LEU A 19 1.90 0.84 19.62
C LEU A 19 1.06 0.32 18.45
N ARG A 20 -0.23 0.00 18.66
CA ARG A 20 -1.08 -0.50 17.57
C ARG A 20 -1.34 0.53 16.48
N GLN A 21 -1.44 1.81 16.84
CA GLN A 21 -1.60 2.88 15.87
C GLN A 21 -0.31 3.07 15.04
N HIS A 22 0.85 3.04 15.69
CA HIS A 22 2.14 3.09 15.00
C HIS A 22 2.32 1.91 14.03
N ASP A 23 2.01 0.69 14.46
CA ASP A 23 2.07 -0.50 13.59
C ASP A 23 1.16 -0.35 12.37
N ALA A 24 -0.07 0.17 12.56
CA ALA A 24 -1.00 0.40 11.46
C ALA A 24 -0.50 1.45 10.45
N GLU A 25 0.18 2.50 10.92
CA GLU A 25 0.81 3.51 10.06
C GLU A 25 1.99 2.94 9.27
N VAL A 26 2.81 2.10 9.90
CA VAL A 26 3.91 1.38 9.23
C VAL A 26 3.36 0.44 8.16
N ASP A 27 2.35 -0.37 8.48
CA ASP A 27 1.72 -1.29 7.54
C ASP A 27 1.11 -0.56 6.33
N ALA A 28 0.44 0.58 6.58
CA ALA A 28 -0.10 1.41 5.52
C ALA A 28 0.99 1.96 4.59
N THR A 29 2.13 2.38 5.16
CA THR A 29 3.27 2.89 4.40
C THR A 29 3.92 1.80 3.57
N LEU A 30 4.14 0.61 4.14
CA LEU A 30 4.68 -0.54 3.43
C LEU A 30 3.78 -0.96 2.27
N LYS A 31 2.46 -0.98 2.48
CA LYS A 31 1.49 -1.28 1.42
C LYS A 31 1.54 -0.23 0.31
N SER A 32 1.66 1.04 0.66
CA SER A 32 1.79 2.13 -0.32
C SER A 32 3.05 1.98 -1.19
N LEU A 33 4.20 1.68 -0.57
CA LEU A 33 5.47 1.47 -1.28
C LEU A 33 5.40 0.24 -2.18
N ASN A 34 4.82 -0.87 -1.71
CA ASN A 34 4.62 -2.06 -2.54
C ASN A 34 3.77 -1.76 -3.77
N ASN A 35 2.65 -1.05 -3.60
CA ASN A 35 1.78 -0.66 -4.71
C ASN A 35 2.51 0.26 -5.71
N GLN A 36 3.35 1.18 -5.23
CA GLN A 36 4.17 2.02 -6.11
C GLN A 36 5.16 1.19 -6.93
N ILE A 37 5.84 0.24 -6.31
CA ILE A 37 6.77 -0.66 -7.00
C ILE A 37 6.02 -1.49 -8.05
N GLU A 38 4.86 -2.05 -7.69
CA GLU A 38 4.03 -2.81 -8.62
C GLU A 38 3.59 -1.97 -9.82
N SER A 39 3.18 -0.71 -9.60
CA SER A 39 2.79 0.20 -10.67
C SER A 39 3.93 0.51 -11.66
N ILE A 40 5.18 0.54 -11.19
CA ILE A 40 6.36 0.75 -12.04
C ILE A 40 6.71 -0.53 -12.82
N ARG A 41 6.60 -1.69 -12.17
CA ARG A 41 6.97 -2.98 -12.77
C ARG A 41 5.94 -3.47 -13.79
N SER A 42 4.67 -3.20 -13.53
CA SER A 42 3.54 -3.66 -14.33
C SER A 42 2.54 -2.51 -14.49
N PRO A 43 2.80 -1.57 -15.41
CA PRO A 43 1.90 -0.45 -15.63
C PRO A 43 0.55 -0.91 -16.20
N GLU A 44 -0.52 -0.37 -15.63
CA GLU A 44 -1.90 -0.75 -15.93
C GLU A 44 -2.48 -0.09 -17.19
N GLY A 45 -1.69 0.67 -17.96
CA GLY A 45 -2.17 1.34 -19.16
C GLY A 45 -3.27 2.37 -18.90
N SER A 46 -3.33 2.93 -17.68
CA SER A 46 -4.24 4.02 -17.32
C SER A 46 -3.60 5.37 -17.64
N ARG A 47 -4.38 6.46 -17.69
CA ARG A 47 -3.82 7.80 -17.94
C ARG A 47 -2.78 8.22 -16.91
N LYS A 48 -2.93 7.75 -15.67
CA LYS A 48 -1.99 8.05 -14.57
C LYS A 48 -0.74 7.16 -14.63
N ASN A 49 -0.87 5.97 -15.19
CA ASN A 49 0.21 5.00 -15.28
C ASN A 49 0.18 4.28 -16.65
N PRO A 50 0.62 4.98 -17.72
CA PRO A 50 0.57 4.43 -19.07
C PRO A 50 1.61 3.30 -19.22
N ALA A 51 1.29 2.30 -20.05
CA ALA A 51 2.25 1.27 -20.41
C ALA A 51 3.17 1.75 -21.55
N ARG A 52 4.33 1.10 -21.73
CA ARG A 52 5.26 1.46 -22.81
C ARG A 52 4.77 1.04 -24.19
N THR A 53 4.16 -0.14 -24.29
CA THR A 53 3.52 -0.66 -25.51
C THR A 53 2.32 -1.54 -25.17
N CYS A 54 1.39 -1.73 -26.11
CA CYS A 54 0.28 -2.69 -25.94
C CYS A 54 0.78 -4.13 -25.77
N ARG A 55 1.96 -4.46 -26.31
CA ARG A 55 2.59 -5.77 -26.15
C ARG A 55 3.04 -5.99 -24.71
N ASP A 56 3.69 -5.00 -24.10
CA ASP A 56 4.11 -5.07 -22.71
C ASP A 56 2.91 -5.19 -21.77
N LEU A 57 1.85 -4.42 -22.05
CA LEU A 57 0.58 -4.51 -21.32
C LEU A 57 0.00 -5.93 -21.35
N LYS A 58 0.00 -6.59 -22.53
CA LYS A 58 -0.49 -7.97 -22.68
C LYS A 58 0.39 -8.99 -21.97
N LEU A 59 1.70 -8.75 -21.88
CA LEU A 59 2.62 -9.62 -21.16
C LEU A 59 2.46 -9.50 -19.64
N CYS A 60 2.26 -8.28 -19.14
CA CYS A 60 1.99 -8.02 -17.73
C CYS A 60 0.59 -8.48 -17.31
N HIS A 61 -0.41 -8.39 -18.21
CA HIS A 61 -1.81 -8.69 -17.95
C HIS A 61 -2.43 -9.57 -19.05
N PRO A 62 -2.12 -10.88 -19.08
CA PRO A 62 -2.57 -11.79 -20.14
C PRO A 62 -4.08 -11.96 -20.22
N GLU A 63 -4.81 -11.78 -19.12
CA GLU A 63 -6.27 -11.86 -19.07
C GLU A 63 -6.99 -10.61 -19.60
N TRP A 64 -6.27 -9.50 -19.81
CA TRP A 64 -6.89 -8.26 -20.26
C TRP A 64 -7.34 -8.35 -21.73
N LYS A 65 -8.51 -7.75 -21.97
CA LYS A 65 -9.17 -7.73 -23.27
C LYS A 65 -8.67 -6.55 -24.11
N SER A 66 -8.83 -6.67 -25.42
CA SER A 66 -8.64 -5.54 -26.34
C SER A 66 -9.59 -4.39 -25.97
N GLY A 67 -9.08 -3.17 -26.05
CA GLY A 67 -9.78 -1.95 -25.68
C GLY A 67 -8.83 -0.75 -25.75
N ASP A 68 -9.31 0.40 -25.27
CA ASP A 68 -8.52 1.63 -25.24
C ASP A 68 -7.65 1.69 -23.99
N TYR A 69 -6.35 1.91 -24.18
CA TYR A 69 -5.37 2.03 -23.11
C TYR A 69 -4.46 3.24 -23.39
N TRP A 70 -3.84 3.74 -22.33
CA TRP A 70 -2.86 4.82 -22.39
C TRP A 70 -1.46 4.24 -22.53
N ILE A 71 -0.79 4.66 -23.60
CA ILE A 71 0.56 4.21 -23.95
C ILE A 71 1.47 5.43 -24.01
N ASP A 72 2.63 5.34 -23.35
CA ASP A 72 3.70 6.31 -23.44
C ASP A 72 5.00 5.61 -23.84
N PRO A 73 5.34 5.58 -25.15
CA PRO A 73 6.56 4.93 -25.62
C PRO A 73 7.82 5.74 -25.33
N ASN A 74 7.69 7.01 -24.92
CA ASN A 74 8.77 7.98 -24.79
C ASN A 74 9.22 8.21 -23.33
N GLN A 75 8.71 7.44 -22.38
CA GLN A 75 9.32 7.37 -21.05
C GLN A 75 10.76 6.86 -21.10
#